data_AF-A0A1G0MPV1-F1
#
_entry.id   AF-A0A1G0MPV1-F1
#
_cell.length_a   1.000
_cell.length_b   1.000
_cell.length_c   1.000
_cell.angle_alpha   90.00
_cell.angle_beta   90.00
_cell.angle_gamma   90.00
#
_symmetry.space_group_name_H-M   'P 1'
#
loop_
_entity.id
_entity.type
_entity.pdbx_description
1 polymer ?
#
loop_
_entity_poly.entity_id
_entity_poly.type
_entity_poly.pdbx_seq_one_letter_code
_entity_poly.pdbx_strand_id
1 'polypeptide(L)'
;MTALRDVVGILICEYDTDLVRNLRPIETTRVIMRGNDLEEQLLVVLALLINFQMPGSLAVRVSQDVKAKGLLRDTRCLQDVGTAQAALAGVRFGKNKAVLVAKAFGDIERAGSVIGWLEQLRTGEARIGKGAPKVRSNLLKQAGYLDEAPVDLHVKRFVKRVARVDLSCDSRGEKELKVLCNTQLAGLRFREYDLGLCPGVLDKLIRIHCSPDKDEFGVPYRGICGISPCCDVCPARDHCPKYA
;
A
#
# COMPACT_ATOMS: atom_id res chain seq x y z
N MET A 1 -16.20 5.47 -24.28
CA MET A 1 -15.49 5.56 -22.99
C MET A 1 -15.98 4.41 -22.12
N THR A 2 -15.13 3.82 -21.27
CA THR A 2 -15.54 2.71 -20.40
C THR A 2 -16.09 3.26 -19.09
N ALA A 3 -17.10 2.59 -18.51
CA ALA A 3 -17.72 3.04 -17.26
C ALA A 3 -16.72 3.21 -16.10
N LEU A 4 -15.65 2.41 -16.08
CA LEU A 4 -14.57 2.57 -15.11
C LEU A 4 -13.85 3.92 -15.26
N ARG A 5 -13.56 4.34 -16.49
CA ARG A 5 -12.89 5.62 -16.74
C ARG A 5 -13.74 6.79 -16.27
N ASP A 6 -15.03 6.79 -16.61
CA ASP A 6 -15.94 7.88 -16.27
C ASP A 6 -16.16 7.97 -14.76
N VAL A 7 -16.42 6.83 -14.10
CA VAL A 7 -16.55 6.77 -12.65
C VAL A 7 -15.26 7.23 -11.96
N VAL A 8 -14.09 6.71 -12.36
CA VAL A 8 -12.81 7.10 -11.75
C VAL A 8 -12.51 8.58 -11.98
N GLY A 9 -12.81 9.11 -13.17
CA GLY A 9 -12.65 10.54 -13.48
C GLY A 9 -13.47 11.43 -12.56
N ILE A 10 -14.74 11.09 -12.33
CA ILE A 10 -15.62 11.80 -11.37
C ILE A 10 -15.05 11.73 -9.95
N LEU A 11 -14.64 10.54 -9.50
CA LEU A 11 -14.12 10.36 -8.15
C LEU A 11 -12.79 11.10 -7.93
N ILE A 12 -11.94 11.23 -8.95
CA ILE A 12 -10.71 12.04 -8.87
C ILE A 12 -11.07 13.50 -8.57
N CYS A 13 -12.02 14.08 -9.31
CA CYS A 13 -12.44 15.46 -9.09
C CYS A 13 -13.05 15.66 -7.69
N GLU A 14 -13.92 14.73 -7.28
CA GLU A 14 -14.59 14.79 -5.98
C GLU A 14 -13.61 14.65 -4.80
N TYR A 15 -12.60 13.78 -4.94
CA TYR A 15 -11.70 13.43 -3.85
C TYR A 15 -10.29 13.98 -4.01
N ASP A 16 -10.07 15.03 -4.83
CA ASP A 16 -8.74 15.59 -5.08
C ASP A 16 -7.99 15.84 -3.77
N THR A 17 -8.57 16.62 -2.85
CA THR A 17 -7.92 16.98 -1.57
C THR A 17 -7.62 15.74 -0.71
N ASP A 18 -8.55 14.78 -0.65
CA ASP A 18 -8.38 13.55 0.11
C ASP A 18 -7.29 12.66 -0.49
N LEU A 19 -7.22 12.58 -1.83
CA LEU A 19 -6.23 11.80 -2.56
C LEU A 19 -4.83 12.40 -2.42
N VAL A 20 -4.70 13.73 -2.50
CA VAL A 20 -3.44 14.44 -2.20
C VAL A 20 -2.94 14.11 -0.79
N ARG A 21 -3.82 14.21 0.20
CA ARG A 21 -3.48 13.91 1.59
C ARG A 21 -3.02 12.46 1.76
N ASN A 22 -3.64 11.52 1.04
CA ASN A 22 -3.35 10.09 1.13
C ASN A 22 -2.12 9.62 0.33
N LEU A 23 -1.67 10.42 -0.64
CA LEU A 23 -0.46 10.16 -1.43
C LEU A 23 0.79 10.82 -0.83
N ARG A 24 0.66 11.96 -0.15
CA ARG A 24 1.78 12.66 0.51
C ARG A 24 2.69 11.74 1.34
N PRO A 25 2.19 10.80 2.16
CA PRO A 25 3.05 9.92 2.95
C PRO A 25 3.90 8.99 2.07
N ILE A 26 3.32 8.50 0.96
CA ILE A 26 4.03 7.68 -0.02
C ILE A 26 5.08 8.51 -0.74
N GLU A 27 4.79 9.76 -1.09
CA GLU A 27 5.74 10.68 -1.72
C GLU A 27 6.91 10.97 -0.78
N THR A 28 6.65 11.24 0.50
CA THR A 28 7.71 11.40 1.53
C THR A 28 8.56 10.14 1.63
N THR A 29 7.94 8.96 1.73
CA THR A 29 8.68 7.70 1.76
C THR A 29 9.51 7.52 0.49
N ARG A 30 8.99 7.84 -0.69
CA ARG A 30 9.70 7.73 -1.97
C ARG A 30 10.94 8.63 -2.00
N VAL A 31 10.88 9.82 -1.41
CA VAL A 31 12.05 10.72 -1.27
C VAL A 31 13.11 10.09 -0.38
N ILE A 32 12.73 9.54 0.77
CA ILE A 32 13.65 8.85 1.69
C ILE A 32 14.32 7.65 1.01
N MET A 33 13.53 6.82 0.32
CA MET A 33 14.02 5.63 -0.38
C MET A 33 15.02 5.96 -1.49
N ARG A 34 14.93 7.16 -2.09
CA ARG A 34 15.86 7.65 -3.11
C ARG A 34 17.06 8.41 -2.55
N GLY A 35 17.07 8.69 -1.25
CA GLY A 35 18.18 9.34 -0.56
C GLY A 35 19.36 8.38 -0.33
N ASN A 36 20.39 8.89 0.36
CA ASN A 36 21.59 8.12 0.72
C ASN A 36 21.63 7.73 2.20
N ASP A 37 20.63 8.13 2.99
CA ASP A 37 20.56 7.82 4.42
C ASP A 37 19.99 6.41 4.63
N LEU A 38 20.89 5.43 4.77
CA LEU A 38 20.52 4.04 4.98
C LEU A 38 19.75 3.83 6.29
N GLU A 39 20.11 4.54 7.36
CA GLU A 39 19.44 4.39 8.66
C GLU A 39 17.97 4.83 8.55
N GLU A 40 17.71 5.93 7.82
CA GLU A 40 16.36 6.43 7.58
C GLU A 40 15.55 5.51 6.64
N GLN A 41 16.19 4.92 5.63
CA GLN A 41 15.54 3.91 4.78
C GLN A 41 15.13 2.67 5.57
N LEU A 42 16.02 2.15 6.42
CA LEU A 42 15.76 1.00 7.28
C LEU A 42 14.66 1.30 8.31
N LEU A 43 14.64 2.52 8.85
CA LEU A 43 13.58 2.97 9.76
C LEU A 43 12.21 2.89 9.08
N VAL A 44 12.10 3.41 7.86
CA VAL A 44 10.85 3.38 7.09
C VAL A 44 10.44 1.95 6.77
N VAL A 45 11.38 1.10 6.31
CA VAL A 45 11.09 -0.33 6.08
C VAL A 45 10.53 -0.99 7.34
N LEU A 46 11.19 -0.79 8.48
CA LEU A 46 10.74 -1.34 9.76
C LEU A 46 9.32 -0.87 10.10
N ALA A 47 9.05 0.44 9.99
CA ALA A 47 7.73 1.00 10.24
C ALA A 47 6.67 0.37 9.32
N LEU A 48 6.96 0.20 8.03
CA LEU A 48 6.05 -0.44 7.07
C LEU A 48 5.77 -1.91 7.42
N LEU A 49 6.81 -2.67 7.80
CA LEU A 49 6.66 -4.07 8.21
C LEU A 49 5.82 -4.21 9.49
N ILE A 50 5.98 -3.29 10.44
CA ILE A 50 5.21 -3.28 11.69
C ILE A 50 3.77 -2.82 11.46
N ASN A 51 3.55 -1.85 10.56
CA ASN A 51 2.23 -1.28 10.30
C ASN A 51 1.24 -2.30 9.69
N PHE A 52 1.74 -3.38 9.08
CA PHE A 52 0.86 -4.48 8.68
C PHE A 52 0.07 -5.02 9.88
N GLN A 53 -1.25 -4.89 9.80
CA GLN A 53 -2.22 -5.35 10.81
C GLN A 53 -2.10 -4.63 12.18
N MET A 54 -1.63 -3.37 12.20
CA MET A 54 -1.64 -2.52 13.39
C MET A 54 -1.98 -1.06 13.08
N PRO A 55 -2.32 -0.25 14.11
CA PRO A 55 -2.42 1.20 13.95
C PRO A 55 -1.06 1.81 13.59
N GLY A 56 -1.05 2.73 12.62
CA GLY A 56 0.18 3.39 12.17
C GLY A 56 0.93 4.12 13.27
N SER A 57 0.23 4.73 14.22
CA SER A 57 0.84 5.43 15.37
C SER A 57 1.67 4.51 16.28
N LEU A 58 1.31 3.24 16.40
CA LEU A 58 2.09 2.27 17.15
C LEU A 58 3.33 1.82 16.37
N ALA A 59 3.20 1.65 15.05
CA ALA A 59 4.33 1.30 14.19
C ALA A 59 5.41 2.38 14.21
N VAL A 60 5.00 3.66 14.10
CA VAL A 60 5.92 4.81 14.20
C VAL A 60 6.66 4.80 15.53
N ARG A 61 5.93 4.71 16.65
CA ARG A 61 6.52 4.72 17.99
C ARG A 61 7.56 3.61 18.18
N VAL A 62 7.22 2.38 17.80
CA VAL A 62 8.14 1.24 17.93
C VAL A 62 9.35 1.40 17.04
N SER A 63 9.16 1.85 15.79
CA SER A 63 10.30 2.07 14.88
C SER A 63 11.26 3.15 15.40
N GLN A 64 10.76 4.21 16.02
CA GLN A 64 11.58 5.27 16.63
C GLN A 64 12.33 4.78 17.88
N ASP A 65 11.70 3.94 18.71
CA ASP A 65 12.38 3.30 19.85
C ASP A 65 13.53 2.39 19.38
N VAL A 66 13.32 1.61 18.31
CA VAL A 66 14.37 0.78 17.71
C VAL A 66 15.53 1.63 17.18
N LYS A 67 15.24 2.78 16.54
CA LYS A 67 16.25 3.75 16.11
C LYS A 67 17.01 4.38 17.29
N ALA A 68 16.29 4.83 18.32
CA ALA A 68 16.89 5.43 19.51
C ALA A 68 17.84 4.48 20.25
N LYS A 69 17.57 3.17 20.20
CA LYS A 69 18.44 2.11 20.72
C LYS A 69 19.65 1.80 19.83
N GLY A 70 19.79 2.47 18.68
CA GLY A 70 20.90 2.27 17.73
C GLY A 70 20.82 0.97 16.93
N LEU A 71 19.71 0.23 17.00
CA LEU A 71 19.58 -1.10 16.38
C LEU A 71 19.51 -1.06 14.84
N LEU A 72 19.30 0.12 14.26
CA LEU A 72 19.34 0.32 12.81
C LEU A 72 20.77 0.57 12.28
N ARG A 73 21.72 0.90 13.17
CA ARG A 73 23.14 1.10 12.80
C ARG A 73 23.91 -0.21 12.69
N ASP A 74 23.47 -1.23 13.44
CA ASP A 74 23.93 -2.60 13.30
C ASP A 74 22.75 -3.51 12.99
N THR A 75 22.40 -3.58 11.70
CA THR A 75 21.25 -4.35 11.22
C THR A 75 21.33 -5.83 11.57
N ARG A 76 22.52 -6.37 11.87
CA ARG A 76 22.72 -7.75 12.31
C ARG A 76 21.95 -8.06 13.59
N CYS A 77 21.77 -7.08 14.48
CA CYS A 77 20.92 -7.22 15.65
C CYS A 77 19.47 -7.54 15.26
N LEU A 78 18.96 -6.94 14.18
CA LEU A 78 17.57 -7.17 13.75
C LEU A 78 17.40 -8.42 12.89
N GLN A 79 18.48 -9.08 12.47
CA GLN A 79 18.44 -10.38 11.76
C GLN A 79 18.19 -11.56 12.69
N ASP A 80 18.52 -11.43 13.97
CA ASP A 80 18.18 -12.42 14.97
C ASP A 80 16.71 -12.26 15.39
N VAL A 81 15.96 -13.36 15.35
CA VAL A 81 14.53 -13.36 15.69
C VAL A 81 14.31 -13.01 17.17
N GLY A 82 15.21 -13.44 18.07
CA GLY A 82 15.10 -13.15 19.50
C GLY A 82 15.25 -11.65 19.78
N THR A 83 16.28 -11.05 19.21
CA THR A 83 16.58 -9.62 19.32
C THR A 83 15.51 -8.78 18.64
N ALA A 84 15.06 -9.16 17.43
CA ALA A 84 13.92 -8.52 16.78
C ALA A 84 12.64 -8.62 17.63
N GLN A 85 12.38 -9.77 18.28
CA GLN A 85 11.22 -9.93 19.14
C GLN A 85 11.30 -9.05 20.39
N ALA A 86 12.49 -8.92 20.99
CA ALA A 86 12.72 -8.02 22.12
C ALA A 86 12.54 -6.54 21.71
N ALA A 87 13.06 -6.16 20.55
CA ALA A 87 12.90 -4.83 19.97
C ALA A 87 11.44 -4.50 19.65
N LEU A 88 10.63 -5.51 19.32
CA LEU A 88 9.20 -5.41 19.03
C LEU A 88 8.33 -5.77 20.25
N ALA A 89 8.85 -5.73 21.47
CA ALA A 89 8.06 -6.03 22.66
C ALA A 89 6.81 -5.11 22.75
N GLY A 90 5.64 -5.69 23.05
CA GLY A 90 4.36 -4.97 23.07
C GLY A 90 3.69 -4.79 21.69
N VAL A 91 4.33 -5.21 20.60
CA VAL A 91 3.70 -5.25 19.27
C VAL A 91 2.76 -6.46 19.15
N ARG A 92 1.52 -6.22 18.70
CA ARG A 92 0.56 -7.31 18.39
C ARG A 92 1.13 -8.20 17.28
N PHE A 93 1.06 -9.52 17.48
CA PHE A 93 1.72 -10.52 16.64
C PHE A 93 3.25 -10.43 16.62
N GLY A 94 3.85 -9.94 17.72
CA GLY A 94 5.29 -9.66 17.85
C GLY A 94 6.20 -10.77 17.36
N LYS A 95 5.92 -12.05 17.68
CA LYS A 95 6.75 -13.19 17.21
C LYS A 95 6.74 -13.34 15.68
N ASN A 96 5.57 -13.31 15.04
CA ASN A 96 5.47 -13.42 13.58
C ASN A 96 6.09 -12.20 12.87
N LYS A 97 5.95 -11.02 13.47
CA LYS A 97 6.57 -9.79 12.96
C LYS A 97 8.08 -9.78 13.15
N ALA A 98 8.58 -10.30 14.26
CA ALA A 98 10.01 -10.47 14.49
C ALA A 98 10.63 -11.38 13.43
N VAL A 99 9.99 -12.51 13.09
CA VAL A 99 10.43 -13.37 11.98
C VAL A 99 10.41 -12.63 10.64
N LEU A 100 9.39 -11.82 10.39
CA LEU A 100 9.29 -11.01 9.17
C LEU A 100 10.41 -9.97 9.07
N VAL A 101 10.65 -9.24 10.16
CA VAL A 101 11.69 -8.21 10.27
C VAL A 101 13.07 -8.86 10.13
N ALA A 102 13.35 -9.92 10.88
CA ALA A 102 14.59 -10.68 10.80
C ALA A 102 14.91 -11.14 9.38
N LYS A 103 13.92 -11.75 8.71
CA LYS A 103 14.08 -12.14 7.32
C LYS A 103 14.35 -10.93 6.42
N ALA A 104 13.56 -9.86 6.53
CA ALA A 104 13.69 -8.68 5.68
C ALA A 104 15.06 -8.01 5.84
N PHE A 105 15.55 -7.85 7.07
CA PHE A 105 16.85 -7.24 7.32
C PHE A 105 18.01 -8.10 6.83
N GLY A 106 17.90 -9.43 6.90
CA GLY A 106 18.87 -10.34 6.29
C GLY A 106 18.82 -10.31 4.76
N ASP A 107 17.64 -10.19 4.16
CA ASP A 107 17.49 -10.02 2.70
C ASP A 107 18.07 -8.68 2.22
N ILE A 108 17.87 -7.59 2.97
CA ILE A 108 18.42 -6.26 2.66
C ILE A 108 19.96 -6.29 2.68
N GLU A 109 20.56 -6.92 3.68
CA GLU A 109 22.02 -7.06 3.73
C GLU A 109 22.54 -7.85 2.52
N ARG A 110 21.89 -8.97 2.15
CA ARG A 110 22.24 -9.75 0.96
C ARG A 110 22.09 -8.96 -0.35
N ALA A 111 21.08 -8.10 -0.45
CA ALA A 111 20.86 -7.25 -1.60
C ALA A 111 21.82 -6.04 -1.67
N GLY A 112 22.56 -5.77 -0.59
CA GLY A 112 23.50 -4.64 -0.47
C GLY A 112 22.86 -3.27 -0.33
N SER A 113 21.54 -3.15 -0.48
CA SER A 113 20.79 -1.90 -0.30
C SER A 113 19.29 -2.17 -0.11
N VAL A 114 18.58 -1.21 0.51
CA VAL A 114 17.12 -1.26 0.66
C VAL A 114 16.43 -1.22 -0.71
N ILE A 115 16.88 -0.35 -1.62
CA ILE A 115 16.35 -0.27 -2.99
C ILE A 115 16.56 -1.58 -3.75
N GLY A 116 17.77 -2.15 -3.70
CA GLY A 116 18.06 -3.43 -4.34
C GLY A 116 17.12 -4.53 -3.86
N TRP A 117 16.86 -4.60 -2.55
CA TRP A 117 15.90 -5.55 -1.99
C TRP A 117 14.46 -5.28 -2.45
N LEU A 118 14.02 -4.02 -2.48
CA LEU A 118 12.67 -3.67 -2.96
C LEU A 118 12.48 -4.02 -4.44
N GLU A 119 13.50 -3.82 -5.28
CA GLU A 119 13.45 -4.25 -6.68
C GLU A 119 13.39 -5.78 -6.81
N GLN A 120 14.17 -6.54 -6.02
CA GLN A 120 14.06 -8.00 -5.98
C GLN A 120 12.66 -8.47 -5.54
N LEU A 121 12.02 -7.76 -4.61
CA LEU A 121 10.63 -8.04 -4.23
C LEU A 121 9.66 -7.74 -5.38
N ARG A 122 9.87 -6.65 -6.11
CA ARG A 122 9.03 -6.21 -7.24
C ARG A 122 9.13 -7.17 -8.43
N THR A 123 10.33 -7.65 -8.74
CA THR A 123 10.59 -8.62 -9.83
C THR A 123 10.23 -10.06 -9.44
N GLY A 124 10.10 -10.33 -8.14
CA GLY A 124 9.75 -11.64 -7.61
C GLY A 124 10.95 -12.56 -7.34
N GLU A 125 12.17 -12.03 -7.46
CA GLU A 125 13.42 -12.69 -7.05
C GLU A 125 13.48 -12.91 -5.54
N ALA A 126 12.89 -12.00 -4.77
CA ALA A 126 12.71 -12.12 -3.33
C ALA A 126 11.23 -12.28 -2.95
N ARG A 127 10.99 -12.83 -1.75
CA ARG A 127 9.65 -12.96 -1.16
C ARG A 127 9.64 -12.43 0.26
N ILE A 128 8.54 -11.77 0.61
CA ILE A 128 8.30 -11.28 1.97
C ILE A 128 7.18 -12.07 2.66
N GLY A 129 7.41 -12.41 3.93
CA GLY A 129 6.51 -13.27 4.72
C GLY A 129 6.32 -14.65 4.09
N LYS A 130 5.11 -15.21 4.18
CA LYS A 130 4.74 -16.48 3.53
C LYS A 130 4.44 -16.31 2.02
N GLY A 131 5.03 -15.30 1.37
CA GLY A 131 4.75 -14.98 -0.03
C GLY A 131 3.37 -14.37 -0.28
N ALA A 132 2.78 -13.72 0.74
CA ALA A 132 1.45 -13.12 0.66
C ALA A 132 1.46 -11.90 -0.30
N PRO A 133 0.78 -11.96 -1.46
CA PRO A 133 0.84 -10.90 -2.48
C PRO A 133 0.43 -9.53 -1.91
N LYS A 134 -0.63 -9.50 -1.10
CA LYS A 134 -1.11 -8.28 -0.43
C LYS A 134 -0.05 -7.59 0.43
N VAL A 135 0.80 -8.33 1.14
CA VAL A 135 1.85 -7.74 1.98
C VAL A 135 2.92 -7.13 1.10
N ARG A 136 3.37 -7.87 0.08
CA ARG A 136 4.36 -7.41 -0.90
C ARG A 136 3.88 -6.13 -1.60
N SER A 137 2.70 -6.15 -2.23
CA SER A 137 2.19 -5.04 -3.02
C SER A 137 1.88 -3.81 -2.18
N ASN A 138 1.42 -3.98 -0.93
CA ASN A 138 1.31 -2.85 -0.02
C ASN A 138 2.67 -2.28 0.38
N LEU A 139 3.66 -3.11 0.68
CA LEU A 139 5.00 -2.63 1.03
C LEU A 139 5.58 -1.82 -0.12
N LEU A 140 5.55 -2.37 -1.34
CA LEU A 140 6.05 -1.72 -2.55
C LEU A 140 5.32 -0.39 -2.82
N LYS A 141 3.98 -0.41 -2.80
CA LYS A 141 3.18 0.81 -2.96
C LYS A 141 3.54 1.88 -1.94
N GLN A 142 3.61 1.53 -0.65
CA GLN A 142 3.96 2.49 0.40
C GLN A 142 5.41 2.97 0.29
N ALA A 143 6.30 2.14 -0.27
CA ALA A 143 7.69 2.52 -0.59
C ALA A 143 7.81 3.46 -1.82
N GLY A 144 6.72 3.70 -2.55
CA GLY A 144 6.68 4.60 -3.70
C GLY A 144 6.55 3.91 -5.07
N TYR A 145 6.49 2.59 -5.13
CA TYR A 145 6.22 1.82 -6.36
C TYR A 145 4.72 1.83 -6.65
N LEU A 146 4.21 2.94 -7.19
CA LEU A 146 2.79 3.12 -7.49
C LEU A 146 2.31 2.29 -8.68
N ASP A 147 3.21 1.62 -9.41
CA ASP A 147 2.90 0.58 -10.37
C ASP A 147 2.48 -0.75 -9.70
N GLU A 148 2.57 -0.82 -8.37
CA GLU A 148 2.08 -1.92 -7.54
C GLU A 148 0.82 -1.52 -6.76
N ALA A 149 -0.11 -2.45 -6.65
CA ALA A 149 -1.31 -2.30 -5.83
C ALA A 149 -1.82 -3.67 -5.37
N PRO A 150 -2.21 -3.82 -4.09
CA PRO A 150 -2.86 -5.04 -3.64
C PRO A 150 -4.28 -5.14 -4.22
N VAL A 151 -4.77 -6.35 -4.46
CA VAL A 151 -6.21 -6.59 -4.62
C VAL A 151 -6.77 -7.08 -3.29
N ASP A 152 -7.48 -6.20 -2.59
CA ASP A 152 -8.23 -6.54 -1.40
C ASP A 152 -9.75 -6.52 -1.64
N LEU A 153 -10.53 -6.73 -0.57
CA LEU A 153 -11.99 -6.78 -0.65
C LEU A 153 -12.61 -5.45 -1.12
N HIS A 154 -11.97 -4.30 -0.89
CA HIS A 154 -12.47 -3.01 -1.37
C HIS A 154 -12.21 -2.88 -2.88
N VAL A 155 -10.99 -3.18 -3.33
CA VAL A 155 -10.62 -3.16 -4.76
C VAL A 155 -11.47 -4.14 -5.55
N LYS A 156 -11.53 -5.41 -5.13
CA LYS A 156 -12.35 -6.44 -5.78
C LYS A 156 -13.81 -6.02 -5.89
N ARG A 157 -14.39 -5.50 -4.80
CA ARG A 157 -15.79 -5.06 -4.79
C ARG A 157 -16.03 -3.87 -5.70
N PHE A 158 -15.17 -2.87 -5.66
CA PHE A 158 -15.28 -1.69 -6.51
C PHE A 158 -15.20 -2.08 -7.99
N VAL A 159 -14.15 -2.81 -8.38
CA VAL A 159 -13.92 -3.27 -9.75
C VAL A 159 -15.07 -4.15 -10.24
N LYS A 160 -15.59 -5.06 -9.41
CA LYS A 160 -16.76 -5.88 -9.76
C LYS A 160 -18.01 -5.05 -10.04
N ARG A 161 -18.23 -3.97 -9.29
CA ARG A 161 -19.42 -3.12 -9.44
C ARG A 161 -19.30 -2.14 -10.62
N VAL A 162 -18.10 -1.60 -10.83
CA VAL A 162 -17.87 -0.50 -11.78
C VAL A 162 -17.41 -1.01 -13.14
N ALA A 163 -16.50 -1.99 -13.17
CA ALA A 163 -15.95 -2.56 -14.39
C ALA A 163 -16.56 -3.92 -14.78
N ARG A 164 -17.43 -4.50 -13.92
CA ARG A 164 -18.01 -5.84 -14.10
C ARG A 164 -16.96 -6.96 -14.24
N VAL A 165 -15.80 -6.78 -13.61
CA VAL A 165 -14.70 -7.76 -13.56
C VAL A 165 -14.54 -8.32 -12.14
N ASP A 166 -14.46 -9.64 -11.99
CA ASP A 166 -14.26 -10.30 -10.70
C ASP A 166 -12.78 -10.68 -10.49
N LEU A 167 -12.03 -9.84 -9.79
CA LEU A 167 -10.61 -10.05 -9.52
C LEU A 167 -10.40 -11.10 -8.41
N SER A 168 -9.34 -11.91 -8.50
CA SER A 168 -8.88 -12.73 -7.38
C SER A 168 -8.07 -11.93 -6.35
N CYS A 169 -8.09 -12.33 -5.07
CA CYS A 169 -7.31 -11.67 -4.01
C CYS A 169 -5.88 -12.25 -3.89
N ASP A 170 -5.24 -12.51 -5.03
CA ASP A 170 -3.90 -13.09 -5.14
C ASP A 170 -3.09 -12.37 -6.22
N SER A 171 -1.91 -12.89 -6.55
CA SER A 171 -1.02 -12.29 -7.56
C SER A 171 -1.61 -12.27 -8.98
N ARG A 172 -2.60 -13.12 -9.28
CA ARG A 172 -3.30 -13.10 -10.56
C ARG A 172 -4.19 -11.87 -10.67
N GLY A 173 -4.96 -11.59 -9.62
CA GLY A 173 -5.82 -10.41 -9.57
C GLY A 173 -5.03 -9.11 -9.60
N GLU A 174 -3.83 -9.07 -9.00
CA GLU A 174 -2.93 -7.91 -9.10
C GLU A 174 -2.47 -7.66 -10.55
N LYS A 175 -2.16 -8.73 -11.30
CA LYS A 175 -1.84 -8.63 -12.74
C LYS A 175 -3.05 -8.20 -13.56
N GLU A 176 -4.22 -8.78 -13.29
CA GLU A 176 -5.48 -8.42 -13.95
C GLU A 176 -5.84 -6.94 -13.68
N LEU A 177 -5.63 -6.45 -12.46
CA LEU A 177 -5.82 -5.03 -12.14
C LEU A 177 -4.90 -4.12 -12.94
N LYS A 178 -3.61 -4.48 -13.10
CA LYS A 178 -2.66 -3.72 -13.94
C LYS A 178 -3.13 -3.66 -15.39
N VAL A 179 -3.58 -4.80 -15.95
CA VAL A 179 -4.13 -4.85 -17.32
C VAL A 179 -5.40 -4.01 -17.44
N LEU A 180 -6.30 -4.09 -16.46
CA LEU A 180 -7.53 -3.30 -16.43
C LEU A 180 -7.23 -1.80 -16.41
N CYS A 181 -6.28 -1.37 -15.56
CA CYS A 181 -5.85 0.03 -15.49
C CYS A 181 -5.26 0.48 -16.83
N ASN A 182 -4.30 -0.26 -17.37
CA ASN A 182 -3.66 0.10 -18.63
C ASN A 182 -4.66 0.17 -19.80
N THR A 183 -5.63 -0.75 -19.86
CA THR A 183 -6.61 -0.79 -20.96
C THR A 183 -7.69 0.26 -20.86
N GLN A 184 -8.15 0.61 -19.64
CA GLN A 184 -9.32 1.47 -19.47
C GLN A 184 -9.00 2.87 -18.92
N LEU A 185 -7.88 3.02 -18.22
CA LEU A 185 -7.46 4.25 -17.53
C LEU A 185 -6.23 4.90 -18.13
N ALA A 186 -5.61 4.33 -19.19
CA ALA A 186 -4.49 4.96 -19.86
C ALA A 186 -4.79 6.42 -20.26
N GLY A 187 -3.87 7.32 -19.95
CA GLY A 187 -4.00 8.76 -20.19
C GLY A 187 -5.01 9.47 -19.28
N LEU A 188 -5.74 8.77 -18.40
CA LEU A 188 -6.43 9.43 -17.30
C LEU A 188 -5.41 9.73 -16.22
N ARG A 189 -5.29 11.00 -15.82
CA ARG A 189 -4.22 11.44 -14.94
C ARG A 189 -4.77 12.00 -13.64
N PHE A 190 -4.02 11.75 -12.57
CA PHE A 190 -4.08 12.54 -11.35
C PHE A 190 -2.72 13.19 -11.17
N ARG A 191 -2.64 14.49 -11.45
CA ARG A 191 -1.37 15.23 -11.50
C ARG A 191 -0.36 14.55 -12.44
N GLU A 192 0.85 14.25 -11.97
CA GLU A 192 1.88 13.56 -12.73
C GLU A 192 1.56 12.08 -12.99
N TYR A 193 0.68 11.45 -12.20
CA TYR A 193 0.42 10.01 -12.25
C TYR A 193 -0.58 9.64 -13.35
N ASP A 194 -0.16 8.80 -14.29
CA ASP A 194 -1.05 8.13 -15.24
C ASP A 194 -1.67 6.91 -14.56
N LEU A 195 -3.00 6.88 -14.41
CA LEU A 195 -3.69 5.79 -13.73
C LEU A 195 -3.61 4.47 -14.49
N GLY A 196 -3.30 4.49 -15.79
CA GLY A 196 -3.00 3.28 -16.56
C GLY A 196 -1.68 2.61 -16.15
N LEU A 197 -0.74 3.38 -15.62
CA LEU A 197 0.58 2.91 -15.17
C LEU A 197 0.72 2.86 -13.65
N CYS A 198 -0.18 3.51 -12.92
CA CYS A 198 -0.10 3.69 -11.46
C CYS A 198 -1.36 3.16 -10.73
N PRO A 199 -1.66 1.85 -10.76
CA PRO A 199 -2.78 1.27 -10.02
C PRO A 199 -2.72 1.54 -8.51
N GLY A 200 -1.56 1.84 -7.93
CA GLY A 200 -1.43 2.24 -6.53
C GLY A 200 -2.19 3.53 -6.20
N VAL A 201 -2.33 4.44 -7.17
CA VAL A 201 -3.16 5.66 -7.02
C VAL A 201 -4.64 5.30 -7.05
N LEU A 202 -5.04 4.41 -7.95
CA LEU A 202 -6.41 3.89 -8.01
C LEU A 202 -6.79 3.18 -6.69
N ASP A 203 -5.91 2.37 -6.12
CA ASP A 203 -6.13 1.72 -4.81
C ASP A 203 -6.41 2.75 -3.70
N LYS A 204 -5.67 3.86 -3.65
CA LYS A 204 -5.91 4.94 -2.67
C LYS A 204 -7.26 5.61 -2.89
N LEU A 205 -7.61 5.92 -4.13
CA LEU A 205 -8.92 6.48 -4.48
C LEU A 205 -10.07 5.54 -4.09
N ILE A 206 -9.94 4.25 -4.42
CA ILE A 206 -10.90 3.22 -4.03
C ILE A 206 -11.01 3.14 -2.51
N ARG A 207 -9.90 3.21 -1.77
CA ARG A 207 -9.93 3.17 -0.31
C ARG A 207 -10.69 4.35 0.28
N ILE A 208 -10.46 5.57 -0.22
CA ILE A 208 -11.19 6.78 0.18
C ILE A 208 -12.69 6.63 -0.05
N HIS A 209 -13.07 6.07 -1.21
CA HIS A 209 -14.47 5.91 -1.58
C HIS A 209 -15.18 4.76 -0.85
N CYS A 210 -14.48 3.65 -0.59
CA CYS A 210 -15.09 2.37 -0.21
C CYS A 210 -14.86 1.94 1.24
N SER A 211 -13.87 2.49 1.93
CA SER A 211 -13.54 2.07 3.30
C SER A 211 -14.36 2.85 4.33
N PRO A 212 -14.85 2.20 5.40
CA PRO A 212 -15.41 2.89 6.57
C PRO A 212 -14.32 3.37 7.55
N ASP A 213 -13.05 3.07 7.27
CA ASP A 213 -11.93 3.42 8.14
C ASP A 213 -11.61 4.92 8.10
N LYS A 214 -10.52 5.28 8.77
CA LYS A 214 -9.89 6.60 8.71
C LYS A 214 -8.54 6.48 8.01
N ASP A 215 -8.05 7.60 7.48
CA ASP A 215 -6.65 7.71 7.06
C ASP A 215 -5.71 7.80 8.28
N GLU A 216 -4.40 7.88 8.01
CA GLU A 216 -3.37 7.96 9.04
C GLU A 216 -3.40 9.25 9.88
N PHE A 217 -4.12 10.28 9.42
CA PHE A 217 -4.36 11.53 10.14
C PHE A 217 -5.67 11.49 10.94
N GLY A 218 -6.38 10.35 10.94
CA GLY A 218 -7.64 10.19 11.65
C GLY A 218 -8.85 10.79 10.93
N VAL A 219 -8.70 11.20 9.66
CA VAL A 219 -9.82 11.73 8.87
C VAL A 219 -10.63 10.55 8.31
N PRO A 220 -11.96 10.52 8.52
CA PRO A 220 -12.82 9.46 8.00
C PRO A 220 -12.81 9.40 6.47
N TYR A 221 -12.75 8.18 5.94
CA TYR A 221 -13.10 7.92 4.54
C TYR A 221 -14.61 7.96 4.34
N ARG A 222 -15.05 7.94 3.08
CA ARG A 222 -16.45 8.18 2.71
C ARG A 222 -17.36 6.98 2.97
N GLY A 223 -16.83 5.76 2.86
CA GLY A 223 -17.61 4.54 3.06
C GLY A 223 -18.76 4.30 2.06
N ILE A 224 -18.84 5.06 0.96
CA ILE A 224 -19.99 5.09 0.04
C ILE A 224 -20.14 3.77 -0.71
N CYS A 225 -19.09 3.24 -1.33
CA CYS A 225 -19.15 1.93 -2.01
C CYS A 225 -18.64 0.79 -1.10
N GLY A 226 -19.03 0.90 0.18
CA GLY A 226 -18.78 -0.10 1.22
C GLY A 226 -19.48 -1.45 0.98
N ILE A 227 -19.54 -2.28 2.02
CA ILE A 227 -20.26 -3.56 2.00
C ILE A 227 -21.72 -3.30 1.61
N SER A 228 -22.38 -2.45 2.38
CA SER A 228 -23.69 -1.86 2.08
C SER A 228 -23.48 -0.50 1.40
N PRO A 229 -23.70 -0.36 0.08
CA PRO A 229 -23.39 0.87 -0.62
C PRO A 229 -24.50 1.92 -0.46
N CYS A 230 -24.11 3.18 -0.35
CA CYS A 230 -25.01 4.33 -0.29
C CYS A 230 -25.13 4.97 -1.68
N CYS A 231 -25.78 4.27 -2.63
CA CYS A 231 -25.81 4.70 -4.03
C CYS A 231 -26.46 6.07 -4.25
N ASP A 232 -27.43 6.45 -3.42
CA ASP A 232 -28.19 7.71 -3.57
C ASP A 232 -27.34 8.96 -3.32
N VAL A 233 -26.23 8.82 -2.58
CA VAL A 233 -25.28 9.90 -2.30
C VAL A 233 -23.96 9.70 -3.06
N CYS A 234 -23.89 8.72 -3.95
CA CYS A 234 -22.67 8.44 -4.70
C CYS A 234 -22.50 9.46 -5.83
N PRO A 235 -21.38 10.20 -5.90
CA PRO A 235 -21.16 11.23 -6.93
C PRO A 235 -21.08 10.65 -8.35
N ALA A 236 -20.73 9.37 -8.47
CA ALA A 236 -20.61 8.66 -9.74
C ALA A 236 -21.78 7.71 -10.03
N ARG A 237 -22.93 7.86 -9.32
CA ARG A 237 -24.09 6.97 -9.43
C ARG A 237 -24.54 6.75 -10.87
N ASP A 238 -24.74 7.84 -11.61
CA ASP A 238 -25.35 7.81 -12.95
C ASP A 238 -24.45 7.20 -14.03
N HIS A 239 -23.16 7.03 -13.72
CA HIS A 239 -22.17 6.43 -14.61
C HIS A 239 -21.80 4.99 -14.18
N CYS A 240 -22.36 4.51 -13.06
CA CYS A 240 -21.99 3.23 -12.47
C CYS A 240 -22.88 2.09 -13.02
N PRO A 241 -22.32 1.06 -13.69
CA PRO A 241 -23.09 -0.04 -14.28
C PRO A 241 -23.79 -0.96 -13.30
N LYS A 242 -23.58 -0.79 -11.98
CA LYS A 242 -24.36 -1.49 -10.96
C LYS A 242 -25.73 -0.84 -10.75
N TYR A 243 -25.83 0.45 -11.00
CA TYR A 243 -27.05 1.23 -10.80
C TYR A 243 -27.82 1.43 -12.12
N ALA A 244 -27.11 1.46 -13.25
CA ALA A 244 -27.69 1.47 -14.60
C ALA A 244 -28.29 0.12 -15.01
#